data_AF-A0A957PKC7-F1
#
_entry.id   AF-A0A957PKC7-F1
#
_cell.length_a   1.000
_cell.length_b   1.000
_cell.length_c   1.000
_cell.angle_alpha   90.00
_cell.angle_beta   90.00
_cell.angle_gamma   90.00
#
_symmetry.space_group_name_H-M   'P 1'
#
loop_
_entity.id
_entity.type
_entity.pdbx_description
1 polymer ?
#
loop_
_entity_poly.entity_id
_entity_poly.type
_entity_poly.pdbx_seq_one_letter_code
_entity_poly.pdbx_strand_id
1 'polypeptide(L)' 'MFLTFLTPHWLWLLLLIPLTVGVALAGPRRPTLVRFWSGLVLRSLLLLIIIFALAGVQLRLPDNTLTTVFVLDQSDSI' A
#
# COMPACT_ATOMS: atom_id res chain seq x y z
N MET A 1 9.68 -13.33 5.77
CA MET A 1 8.73 -12.20 5.88
C MET A 1 8.32 -11.82 4.48
N PHE A 2 7.02 -11.78 4.19
CA PHE A 2 6.52 -11.41 2.88
C PHE A 2 5.43 -10.35 3.03
N LEU A 3 5.45 -9.35 2.16
CA LEU A 3 4.39 -8.34 2.09
C LEU A 3 3.21 -8.93 1.33
N THR A 4 2.06 -8.99 1.98
CA THR A 4 0.79 -9.39 1.36
C THR A 4 -0.15 -8.18 1.37
N PHE A 5 -0.89 -8.00 0.29
CA PHE A 5 -1.90 -6.94 0.15
C PHE A 5 -3.25 -7.61 0.00
N LEU A 6 -4.25 -7.20 0.79
CA LEU A 6 -5.61 -7.75 0.66
C LEU A 6 -6.26 -7.33 -0.65
N THR A 7 -5.97 -6.12 -1.11
CA THR A 7 -6.67 -5.47 -2.21
C THR A 7 -5.63 -4.82 -3.14
N PRO A 8 -4.89 -5.63 -3.93
CA PRO A 8 -3.75 -5.15 -4.72
C PRO A 8 -4.13 -4.07 -5.75
N HIS A 9 -5.41 -3.99 -6.14
CA HIS A 9 -5.94 -2.96 -7.03
C HIS A 9 -5.69 -1.53 -6.54
N TRP A 10 -5.60 -1.29 -5.22
CA TRP A 10 -5.31 0.05 -4.70
C TRP A 10 -3.87 0.51 -4.93
N LEU A 11 -2.95 -0.40 -5.27
CA LEU A 11 -1.56 -0.03 -5.62
C LEU A 11 -1.49 0.81 -6.90
N TRP A 12 -2.50 0.75 -7.76
CA TRP A 12 -2.61 1.63 -8.93
C TRP A 12 -2.65 3.10 -8.54
N LEU A 13 -3.12 3.44 -7.34
CA LEU A 13 -3.10 4.82 -6.84
C LEU A 13 -1.68 5.36 -6.64
N LEU A 14 -0.63 4.52 -6.58
CA LEU A 14 0.75 5.00 -6.53
C LEU A 14 1.09 5.84 -7.77
N LEU A 15 0.38 5.63 -8.89
CA LEU A 15 0.51 6.41 -10.12
C LEU A 15 0.01 7.87 -9.94
N LEU A 16 -0.77 8.17 -8.90
CA LEU A 16 -1.12 9.55 -8.54
C LEU A 16 0.08 10.32 -8.00
N ILE A 17 1.07 9.66 -7.39
CA ILE A 17 2.28 10.32 -6.87
C ILE A 17 3.05 11.02 -8.00
N PRO A 18 3.49 10.34 -9.08
CA PRO A 18 4.19 11.02 -10.19
C PRO A 18 3.28 12.02 -10.91
N LEU A 19 1.96 11.81 -10.95
CA LEU A 19 1.02 12.79 -11.51
C LEU A 19 0.99 14.08 -10.69
N THR A 20 0.93 13.99 -9.35
CA THR A 20 1.02 15.17 -8.48
C THR A 20 2.37 15.87 -8.59
N VAL A 21 3.46 15.12 -8.74
CA VAL A 21 4.79 15.66 -9.01
C VAL A 21 4.82 16.40 -10.35
N GLY A 22 4.29 15.81 -11.42
CA GLY A 22 4.22 16.44 -12.75
C GLY A 22 3.43 17.75 -12.73
N VAL A 23 2.26 17.75 -12.07
CA VAL A 23 1.44 18.97 -11.91
C VAL A 23 2.16 20.02 -11.05
N ALA A 24 2.84 19.61 -9.99
CA ALA A 24 3.61 20.52 -9.15
C ALA A 24 4.77 21.17 -9.91
N LEU A 25 5.45 20.44 -10.80
CA LEU A 25 6.51 20.97 -11.65
C LEU A 25 5.99 21.92 -12.75
N ALA A 26 4.77 21.69 -13.25
CA ALA A 26 4.12 22.51 -14.27
C ALA A 26 3.46 23.78 -13.71
N GLY A 27 3.21 23.85 -12.40
CA GLY A 27 2.60 25.01 -11.74
C GLY A 27 3.53 26.23 -11.63
N PRO A 28 2.97 27.44 -11.46
CA PRO A 28 3.75 28.68 -11.38
C PRO A 28 4.71 28.67 -10.17
N ARG A 29 6.02 28.68 -10.47
CA ARG A 29 7.13 28.64 -9.50
C ARG A 29 7.23 29.96 -8.74
N ARG A 30 6.55 30.05 -7.58
CA ARG A 30 6.60 31.22 -6.68
C ARG A 30 6.93 30.90 -5.20
N PRO A 31 6.94 29.64 -4.68
CA PRO A 31 7.50 29.37 -3.36
C PRO A 31 9.02 29.11 -3.42
N THR A 32 9.72 29.42 -2.33
CA THR A 32 11.12 29.02 -2.12
C THR A 32 11.29 27.53 -2.37
N LEU A 33 12.41 27.13 -3.00
CA LEU A 33 12.67 25.75 -3.41
C LEU A 33 12.40 24.76 -2.27
N VAL A 34 12.88 25.07 -1.06
CA VAL A 34 12.67 24.27 0.15
C VAL A 34 11.18 24.09 0.49
N ARG A 35 10.36 25.15 0.40
CA ARG A 35 8.92 25.08 0.72
C ARG A 35 8.12 24.32 -0.33
N PHE A 36 8.57 24.36 -1.58
CA PHE A 36 8.02 23.55 -2.66
C PHE A 36 8.30 22.06 -2.44
N TRP A 37 9.57 21.71 -2.20
CA TRP A 37 9.98 20.32 -1.97
C TRP A 37 9.38 19.75 -0.68
N SER A 38 9.33 20.51 0.42
CA SER A 38 8.74 20.04 1.68
C SER A 38 7.25 19.76 1.54
N GLY A 39 6.50 20.64 0.87
CA GLY A 39 5.07 20.44 0.60
C GLY A 39 4.82 19.23 -0.31
N LEU A 40 5.65 19.06 -1.35
CA LEU A 40 5.55 17.93 -2.28
C LEU A 40 5.87 16.59 -1.60
N VAL A 41 6.94 16.55 -0.80
CA VAL A 41 7.32 15.35 -0.03
C VAL A 41 6.23 15.00 0.97
N LEU A 42 5.73 15.97 1.73
CA LEU A 42 4.66 15.74 2.71
C LEU A 42 3.39 15.21 2.05
N ARG A 43 2.96 15.81 0.94
CA ARG A 43 1.75 15.39 0.21
C ARG A 43 1.90 13.99 -0.37
N SER A 44 3.05 13.67 -0.97
CA SER A 44 3.36 12.34 -1.48
C SER A 44 3.42 11.30 -0.37
N LEU A 45 4.00 11.64 0.78
CA LEU A 45 4.09 10.76 1.94
C LEU A 45 2.71 10.46 2.53
N LEU A 46 1.85 11.47 2.67
CA LEU A 46 0.46 11.28 3.08
C LEU A 46 -0.31 10.39 2.10
N LEU A 47 -0.18 10.64 0.80
CA LEU A 47 -0.78 9.80 -0.24
C LEU A 47 -0.32 8.35 -0.12
N LEU A 48 0.98 8.13 0.04
CA LEU A 48 1.56 6.79 0.17
C LEU A 48 1.03 6.05 1.40
N ILE A 49 0.96 6.71 2.57
CA ILE A 49 0.38 6.12 3.79
C ILE A 49 -1.08 5.73 3.57
N ILE A 50 -1.88 6.62 2.97
CA ILE A 50 -3.30 6.35 2.68
C ILE A 50 -3.43 5.15 1.74
N ILE A 51 -2.63 5.10 0.68
CA ILE A 51 -2.65 4.00 -0.29
C ILE A 51 -2.28 2.68 0.38
N PHE A 52 -1.27 2.66 1.25
CA PHE A 52 -0.89 1.44 1.98
C PHE A 52 -1.92 1.01 3.03
N ALA A 53 -2.59 1.96 3.69
CA ALA A 53 -3.71 1.67 4.56
C ALA A 53 -4.88 1.05 3.78
N LEU A 54 -5.21 1.59 2.60
CA LEU A 54 -6.28 1.08 1.72
C LEU A 54 -5.95 -0.27 1.08
N ALA A 55 -4.70 -0.48 0.67
CA ALA A 55 -4.24 -1.74 0.10
C ALA A 55 -4.19 -2.88 1.15
N GLY A 56 -4.35 -2.54 2.44
CA GLY A 56 -4.26 -3.48 3.54
C GLY A 56 -2.88 -4.13 3.59
N VAL A 57 -1.82 -3.32 3.66
CA VAL A 57 -0.45 -3.81 3.85
C VAL A 57 -0.41 -4.72 5.07
N GLN A 58 -0.13 -6.00 4.83
CA GLN A 58 0.09 -6.99 5.86
C GLN A 58 1.52 -7.46 5.80
N LEU A 59 2.23 -7.27 6.91
CA LEU A 59 3.54 -7.84 7.11
C LEU A 59 3.34 -9.22 7.73
N ARG A 60 3.28 -10.27 6.90
CA ARG A 60 3.16 -11.64 7.40
C ARG A 60 4.52 -12.15 7.83
N LEU A 61 4.64 -12.43 9.12
CA LEU A 61 5.70 -13.26 9.64
C LEU A 61 5.33 -14.72 9.35
N PRO A 62 6.23 -15.51 8.74
CA PRO A 62 5.97 -16.91 8.50
C PRO A 62 5.98 -17.66 9.85
N ASP A 63 4.79 -18.01 10.34
CA ASP A 63 4.64 -18.97 11.44
C ASP A 63 4.77 -20.38 10.88
N ASN A 64 5.92 -21.01 11.13
CA ASN A 64 6.23 -22.36 10.67
C ASN A 64 5.69 -23.46 11.62
N THR A 65 4.76 -23.09 12.51
CA THR A 65 4.22 -23.94 13.60
C THR A 65 2.73 -24.24 13.45
N LEU A 66 2.06 -23.71 12.43
CA LEU A 66 0.61 -23.83 12.26
C LEU A 66 0.27 -24.99 11.31
N THR A 67 0.32 -26.21 11.83
CA THR A 67 -0.14 -27.42 11.12
C THR A 67 -1.67 -27.43 11.10
N THR A 68 -2.28 -27.03 9.98
CA THR A 68 -3.74 -27.16 9.79
C THR A 68 -4.03 -28.60 9.38
N VAL A 69 -4.49 -29.43 10.33
CA VAL A 69 -5.01 -30.77 10.03
C VAL A 69 -6.46 -30.62 9.60
N PHE A 70 -6.73 -30.72 8.30
CA PHE A 70 -8.08 -30.88 7.79
C PHE A 70 -8.53 -32.32 8.07
N VAL A 71 -9.30 -32.53 9.13
CA VAL A 71 -9.99 -33.80 9.37
C VAL A 71 -11.27 -33.77 8.55
N LEU A 72 -11.26 -34.43 7.39
CA LEU A 72 -12.48 -34.75 6.65
C LEU A 72 -13.09 -36.00 7.29
N ASP A 73 -14.26 -35.84 7.88
CA ASP A 73 -15.07 -36.97 8.35
C ASP A 73 -15.74 -37.63 7.15
N GLN A 74 -15.16 -38.73 6.66
CA GLN A 74 -15.83 -39.65 5.75
C GLN A 74 -16.59 -40.69 6.58
N SER A 75 -17.63 -40.23 7.28
CA SER A 75 -18.60 -41.13 7.87
C SER A 75 -19.52 -41.64 6.76
N ASP A 76 -19.34 -42.91 6.36
CA ASP A 76 -20.37 -43.68 5.65
C ASP A 76 -21.54 -43.91 6.61
N SER A 77 -22.35 -42.87 6.83
CA SER A 77 -23.69 -43.05 7.40
C SER A 77 -24.63 -43.45 6.25
N ILE A 78 -24.78 -44.77 6.12
CA ILE A 78 -25.80 -45.56 5.38
C ILE A 78 -26.96 -44.77 4.76
#